data_AF-A0A2D7W812-F1
#
_entry.id   AF-A0A2D7W812-F1
#
_cell.length_a   1.000
_cell.length_b   1.000
_cell.length_c   1.000
_cell.angle_alpha   90.00
_cell.angle_beta   90.00
_cell.angle_gamma   90.00
#
_symmetry.space_group_name_H-M   'P 1'
#
loop_
_entity.id
_entity.type
_entity.pdbx_description
1 polymer ?
#
loop_
_entity_poly.entity_id
_entity_poly.type
_entity_poly.pdbx_seq_one_letter_code
_entity_poly.pdbx_strand_id
1 'polypeptide(L)'
;MGDSKNKTLLASHHKWEMVEAVVLAGVLIASIFLIPSSSNFDTEEEFYVSEITGEIVLSTRNSMDALGLHEFDKGAKSSIHMHIQYIESDPCQNCEHALQGIQISGFVNISDLIDQNDRRGRVEAKLEITYLAEEDSQGFVHKEWFRFDWDAGELSKYYDIYQEHYPPIWGDFQRFDAAFIENEAFKETRNGPYIGVKDNQNHLTISGCLPEAFTCSSQSPSDINLTTQKIKNMQRSKITLDQIWQKYEPVTNEGVSIRSLDFMSSVLDIRENGMPSDFICPEGLNIQQQQTWQVEGTGVRQIEPLGLWLKALNLPYGTISPKDGLWSEIQSTEGACGSLIDSYGRQQFSIYMPE
;
A
#
# COMPACT_ATOMS: atom_id res chain seq x y z
N MET A 1 -78.59 -12.80 10.38
CA MET A 1 -77.94 -12.45 9.10
C MET A 1 -76.61 -11.78 9.40
N GLY A 2 -75.57 -12.59 9.67
CA GLY A 2 -74.19 -12.12 9.78
C GLY A 2 -73.48 -12.51 8.49
N ASP A 3 -73.17 -11.52 7.63
CA ASP A 3 -72.31 -11.74 6.45
C ASP A 3 -71.69 -10.45 5.89
N SER A 4 -71.47 -9.41 6.71
CA SER A 4 -70.95 -8.11 6.24
C SER A 4 -69.56 -7.75 6.78
N LYS A 5 -69.17 -8.23 7.97
CA LYS A 5 -67.86 -7.88 8.56
C LYS A 5 -66.67 -8.75 8.09
N ASN A 6 -66.91 -9.95 7.56
CA ASN A 6 -65.81 -10.82 7.06
C ASN A 6 -65.35 -10.48 5.64
N LYS A 7 -66.20 -9.84 4.81
CA LYS A 7 -65.84 -9.49 3.43
C LYS A 7 -64.87 -8.30 3.32
N THR A 8 -64.89 -7.39 4.30
CA THR A 8 -64.00 -6.21 4.32
C THR A 8 -62.59 -6.54 4.83
N LEU A 9 -62.45 -7.55 5.69
CA LEU A 9 -61.16 -7.97 6.25
C LEU A 9 -60.39 -8.90 5.28
N LEU A 10 -61.08 -9.79 4.56
CA LEU A 10 -60.47 -10.59 3.49
C LEU A 10 -60.03 -9.74 2.28
N ALA A 11 -60.76 -8.66 1.98
CA ALA A 11 -60.43 -7.77 0.87
C ALA A 11 -59.24 -6.82 1.17
N SER A 12 -58.87 -6.61 2.44
CA SER A 12 -57.69 -5.81 2.79
C SER A 12 -56.41 -6.64 2.78
N HIS A 13 -56.45 -7.91 3.20
CA HIS A 13 -55.30 -8.82 3.15
C HIS A 13 -54.78 -9.03 1.71
N HIS A 14 -55.67 -9.25 0.73
CA HIS A 14 -55.28 -9.40 -0.67
C HIS A 14 -54.65 -8.16 -1.32
N LYS A 15 -54.93 -6.96 -0.80
CA LYS A 15 -54.34 -5.72 -1.34
C LYS A 15 -52.88 -5.59 -0.94
N TRP A 16 -52.52 -5.98 0.28
CA TRP A 16 -51.14 -5.93 0.77
C TRP A 16 -50.29 -7.04 0.17
N GLU A 17 -50.85 -8.25 -0.02
CA GLU A 17 -50.18 -9.35 -0.72
C GLU A 17 -49.83 -8.98 -2.19
N MET A 18 -50.72 -8.28 -2.89
CA MET A 18 -50.42 -7.82 -4.25
C MET A 18 -49.34 -6.72 -4.27
N VAL A 19 -49.33 -5.82 -3.29
CA VAL A 19 -48.27 -4.80 -3.18
C VAL A 19 -46.93 -5.46 -2.87
N GLU A 20 -46.87 -6.41 -1.93
CA GLU A 20 -45.66 -7.18 -1.63
C GLU A 20 -45.16 -7.97 -2.85
N ALA A 21 -46.06 -8.61 -3.59
CA ALA A 21 -45.70 -9.35 -4.80
C ALA A 21 -45.12 -8.42 -5.89
N VAL A 22 -45.67 -7.21 -6.05
CA VAL A 22 -45.16 -6.22 -7.00
C VAL A 22 -43.80 -5.66 -6.55
N VAL A 23 -43.61 -5.40 -5.26
CA VAL A 23 -42.33 -4.95 -4.71
C VAL A 23 -41.27 -6.04 -4.86
N LEU A 24 -41.60 -7.30 -4.52
CA LEU A 24 -40.70 -8.44 -4.68
C LEU A 24 -40.32 -8.65 -6.14
N ALA A 25 -41.28 -8.60 -7.06
CA ALA A 25 -41.02 -8.67 -8.49
C ALA A 25 -40.15 -7.50 -8.97
N GLY A 26 -40.38 -6.28 -8.45
CA GLY A 26 -39.56 -5.11 -8.75
C GLY A 26 -38.11 -5.27 -8.28
N VAL A 27 -37.89 -5.81 -7.07
CA VAL A 27 -36.55 -6.10 -6.54
C VAL A 27 -35.86 -7.22 -7.33
N LEU A 28 -36.58 -8.28 -7.70
CA LEU A 28 -36.05 -9.37 -8.53
C LEU A 28 -35.69 -8.90 -9.94
N ILE A 29 -36.54 -8.08 -10.55
CA ILE A 29 -36.29 -7.49 -11.86
C ILE A 29 -35.11 -6.51 -11.78
N ALA A 30 -35.06 -5.64 -10.78
CA ALA A 30 -33.96 -4.72 -10.57
C ALA A 30 -32.63 -5.45 -10.32
N SER A 31 -32.62 -6.55 -9.56
CA SER A 31 -31.42 -7.36 -9.34
C SER A 31 -30.96 -8.12 -10.59
N ILE A 32 -31.88 -8.55 -11.46
CA ILE A 32 -31.54 -9.13 -12.77
C ILE A 32 -31.00 -8.07 -13.74
N PHE A 33 -31.56 -6.85 -13.74
CA PHE A 33 -31.09 -5.75 -14.59
C PHE A 33 -29.86 -5.00 -14.02
N LEU A 34 -29.49 -5.26 -12.78
CA LEU A 34 -28.22 -4.83 -12.18
C LEU A 34 -27.04 -5.74 -12.55
N ILE A 35 -27.27 -6.82 -13.31
CA ILE A 35 -26.16 -7.50 -13.98
C ILE A 35 -25.54 -6.44 -14.90
N PRO A 36 -24.27 -6.06 -14.72
CA PRO A 36 -23.65 -5.08 -15.57
C PRO A 36 -23.79 -5.64 -16.98
N SER A 37 -24.51 -4.93 -17.87
CA SER A 37 -24.32 -5.19 -19.28
C SER A 37 -22.83 -5.04 -19.49
N SER A 38 -22.16 -6.11 -19.90
CA SER A 38 -20.79 -6.05 -20.40
C SER A 38 -20.84 -5.20 -21.65
N SER A 39 -20.96 -3.89 -21.46
CA SER A 39 -20.63 -2.90 -22.45
C SER A 39 -19.18 -3.21 -22.75
N ASN A 40 -18.95 -3.69 -23.97
CA ASN A 40 -17.64 -3.62 -24.58
C ASN A 40 -17.17 -2.19 -24.37
N PHE A 41 -16.31 -2.00 -23.37
CA PHE A 41 -15.55 -0.78 -23.24
C PHE A 41 -14.75 -0.71 -24.52
N ASP A 42 -15.00 0.31 -25.34
CA ASP A 42 -14.01 0.77 -26.28
C ASP A 42 -12.70 0.82 -25.48
N THR A 43 -11.70 0.06 -25.90
CA THR A 43 -10.38 0.06 -25.28
C THR A 43 -9.83 1.46 -25.47
N GLU A 44 -10.11 2.36 -24.53
CA GLU A 44 -9.35 3.58 -24.36
C GLU A 44 -7.89 3.16 -24.34
N GLU A 45 -7.08 3.77 -25.21
CA GLU A 45 -5.65 3.45 -25.26
C GLU A 45 -5.06 3.71 -23.88
N GLU A 46 -4.68 2.64 -23.18
CA GLU A 46 -4.22 2.72 -21.81
C GLU A 46 -2.85 3.43 -21.78
N PHE A 47 -2.82 4.56 -21.08
CA PHE A 47 -1.62 5.34 -20.86
C PHE A 47 -0.93 4.87 -19.59
N TYR A 48 0.36 4.55 -19.70
CA TYR A 48 1.18 4.10 -18.59
C TYR A 48 2.18 5.17 -18.18
N VAL A 49 2.36 5.37 -16.88
CA VAL A 49 3.39 6.29 -16.36
C VAL A 49 4.76 5.66 -16.59
N SER A 50 5.67 6.41 -17.21
CA SER A 50 7.02 5.94 -17.58
C SER A 50 8.14 6.70 -16.87
N GLU A 51 7.88 7.93 -16.46
CA GLU A 51 8.88 8.81 -15.84
C GLU A 51 8.20 9.73 -14.82
N ILE A 52 8.89 10.00 -13.71
CA ILE A 52 8.53 11.01 -12.71
C ILE A 52 9.74 11.90 -12.49
N THR A 53 9.56 13.21 -12.67
CA THR A 53 10.60 14.22 -12.41
C THR A 53 10.04 15.34 -11.55
N GLY A 54 10.90 16.01 -10.78
CA GLY A 54 10.48 17.21 -10.06
C GLY A 54 11.23 17.42 -8.77
N GLU A 55 10.63 18.20 -7.88
CA GLU A 55 11.22 18.60 -6.61
C GLU A 55 10.29 18.35 -5.43
N ILE A 56 10.89 17.96 -4.31
CA ILE A 56 10.25 17.76 -3.01
C ILE A 56 11.04 18.55 -1.96
N VAL A 57 10.39 19.47 -1.27
CA VAL A 57 10.94 20.20 -0.13
C VAL A 57 10.67 19.40 1.13
N LEU A 58 11.72 18.98 1.84
CA LEU A 58 11.65 18.21 3.08
C LEU A 58 11.30 19.13 4.26
N SER A 59 10.07 19.67 4.25
CA SER A 59 9.60 20.74 5.15
C SER A 59 9.33 20.27 6.58
N THR A 60 9.22 18.96 6.81
CA THR A 60 8.89 18.36 8.12
C THR A 60 10.04 17.54 8.70
N ARG A 61 10.08 17.40 10.03
CA ARG A 61 11.10 16.59 10.71
C ARG A 61 11.02 15.13 10.26
N ASN A 62 9.81 14.57 10.17
CA ASN A 62 9.58 13.20 9.71
C ASN A 62 10.10 12.97 8.29
N SER A 63 9.94 13.93 7.37
CA SER A 63 10.43 13.79 5.99
C SER A 63 11.97 13.72 5.91
N MET A 64 12.66 14.46 6.77
CA MET A 64 14.11 14.42 6.86
C MET A 64 14.59 13.12 7.53
N ASP A 65 13.94 12.69 8.61
CA ASP A 65 14.32 11.49 9.38
C ASP A 65 14.07 10.19 8.60
N ALA A 66 13.02 10.17 7.77
CA ALA A 66 12.74 9.06 6.85
C ALA A 66 13.95 8.74 5.97
N LEU A 67 14.73 9.75 5.57
CA LEU A 67 15.94 9.62 4.76
C LEU A 67 17.24 9.60 5.57
N GLY A 68 17.14 9.48 6.90
CA GLY A 68 18.29 9.45 7.81
C GLY A 68 18.92 10.81 8.12
N LEU A 69 18.31 11.91 7.68
CA LEU A 69 18.86 13.27 7.76
C LEU A 69 18.55 13.99 9.09
N HIS A 70 18.55 13.24 10.19
CA HIS A 70 18.13 13.71 11.52
C HIS A 70 19.02 14.82 12.09
N GLU A 71 20.28 14.92 11.67
CA GLU A 71 21.23 15.95 12.12
C GLU A 71 21.11 17.29 11.37
N PHE A 72 20.34 17.34 10.28
CA PHE A 72 20.17 18.52 9.43
C PHE A 72 18.88 19.28 9.71
N ASP A 73 18.87 20.58 9.45
CA ASP A 73 17.68 21.42 9.51
C ASP A 73 16.65 21.06 8.44
N LYS A 74 15.37 21.32 8.73
CA LYS A 74 14.25 21.11 7.80
C LYS A 74 14.33 22.09 6.63
N GLY A 75 13.76 21.68 5.49
CA GLY A 75 13.63 22.53 4.29
C GLY A 75 14.63 22.24 3.18
N ALA A 76 15.41 21.15 3.31
CA ALA A 76 16.26 20.65 2.25
C ALA A 76 15.43 20.33 0.99
N LYS A 77 16.04 20.49 -0.19
CA LYS A 77 15.38 20.28 -1.47
C LYS A 77 15.86 18.99 -2.11
N SER A 78 14.92 18.11 -2.43
CA SER A 78 15.16 16.85 -3.10
C SER A 78 14.69 16.95 -4.55
N SER A 79 15.61 16.90 -5.51
CA SER A 79 15.30 16.78 -6.92
C SER A 79 15.31 15.30 -7.31
N ILE A 80 14.24 14.83 -7.95
CA ILE A 80 14.09 13.42 -8.34
C ILE A 80 13.98 13.27 -9.85
N HIS A 81 14.52 12.16 -10.35
CA HIS A 81 14.30 11.69 -11.71
C HIS A 81 14.21 10.17 -11.68
N MET A 82 12.99 9.66 -11.80
CA MET A 82 12.63 8.26 -11.64
C MET A 82 12.05 7.72 -12.94
N HIS A 83 12.47 6.51 -13.31
CA HIS A 83 11.92 5.72 -14.40
C HIS A 83 11.02 4.62 -13.84
N ILE A 84 9.92 4.38 -14.52
CA ILE A 84 8.90 3.40 -14.14
C ILE A 84 8.86 2.33 -15.22
N GLN A 85 9.11 1.10 -14.79
CA GLN A 85 9.06 -0.08 -15.63
C GLN A 85 7.95 -0.99 -15.11
N TYR A 86 7.06 -1.41 -15.99
CA TYR A 86 6.09 -2.44 -15.67
C TYR A 86 6.77 -3.79 -15.81
N ILE A 87 6.55 -4.66 -14.84
CA ILE A 87 7.29 -5.91 -14.73
C ILE A 87 6.33 -7.09 -14.56
N GLU A 88 6.81 -8.25 -14.94
CA GLU A 88 6.16 -9.54 -14.72
C GLU A 88 7.20 -10.60 -14.34
N SER A 89 6.79 -11.60 -13.57
CA SER A 89 7.60 -12.78 -13.25
C SER A 89 6.76 -14.04 -13.42
N ASP A 90 7.44 -15.13 -13.74
CA ASP A 90 6.85 -16.47 -13.63
C ASP A 90 6.41 -16.71 -12.16
N PRO A 91 5.41 -17.59 -11.92
CA PRO A 91 4.92 -17.88 -10.58
C PRO A 91 6.05 -18.29 -9.63
N CYS A 92 6.02 -17.76 -8.41
CA CYS A 92 6.89 -18.21 -7.34
C CYS A 92 6.57 -19.68 -6.94
N GLN A 93 7.44 -20.33 -6.18
CA GLN A 93 7.28 -21.74 -5.77
C GLN A 93 5.92 -22.03 -5.09
N ASN A 94 5.35 -21.04 -4.40
CA ASN A 94 4.08 -21.13 -3.68
C ASN A 94 3.00 -20.20 -4.27
N CYS A 95 3.12 -19.84 -5.55
CA CYS A 95 2.16 -19.02 -6.27
C CYS A 95 1.36 -19.90 -7.24
N GLU A 96 0.05 -19.66 -7.35
CA GLU A 96 -0.85 -20.27 -8.32
C GLU A 96 -0.93 -19.42 -9.61
N HIS A 97 -0.63 -18.12 -9.53
CA HIS A 97 -0.72 -17.17 -10.63
C HIS A 97 0.62 -16.45 -10.91
N ALA A 98 0.71 -15.83 -12.08
CA ALA A 98 1.89 -15.04 -12.46
C ALA A 98 1.96 -13.74 -11.66
N LEU A 99 3.17 -13.26 -11.39
CA LEU A 99 3.37 -12.03 -10.66
C LEU A 99 3.42 -10.85 -11.62
N GLN A 100 2.78 -9.74 -11.24
CA GLN A 100 2.78 -8.51 -12.01
C GLN A 100 2.99 -7.31 -11.10
N GLY A 101 3.59 -6.24 -11.63
CA GLY A 101 3.71 -5.01 -10.87
C GLY A 101 4.57 -3.96 -11.55
N ILE A 102 5.31 -3.19 -10.75
CA ILE A 102 6.14 -2.08 -11.21
C ILE A 102 7.49 -2.06 -10.50
N GLN A 103 8.48 -1.53 -11.20
CA GLN A 103 9.77 -1.11 -10.64
C GLN A 103 9.93 0.37 -10.92
N ILE A 104 10.20 1.15 -9.86
CA ILE A 104 10.50 2.58 -9.93
C ILE A 104 11.97 2.72 -9.56
N SER A 105 12.80 3.24 -10.45
CA SER A 105 14.24 3.40 -10.18
C SER A 105 14.78 4.71 -10.72
N GLY A 106 15.73 5.32 -10.01
CA GLY A 106 16.28 6.60 -10.46
C GLY A 106 17.18 7.28 -9.44
N PHE A 107 17.51 8.54 -9.73
CA PHE A 107 18.40 9.35 -8.91
C PHE A 107 17.63 10.36 -8.08
N VAL A 108 18.09 10.55 -6.84
CA VAL A 108 17.58 11.53 -5.89
C VAL A 108 18.73 12.38 -5.40
N ASN A 109 18.64 13.68 -5.63
CA ASN A 109 19.66 14.66 -5.25
C ASN A 109 19.09 15.60 -4.20
N ILE A 110 19.63 15.55 -2.98
CA ILE A 110 19.21 16.39 -1.86
C ILE A 110 20.24 17.49 -1.66
N SER A 111 19.83 18.73 -1.89
CA SER A 111 20.61 19.94 -1.67
C SER A 111 20.06 20.76 -0.52
N ASP A 112 20.74 21.88 -0.21
CA ASP A 112 20.37 22.79 0.87
C ASP A 112 20.30 22.12 2.25
N LEU A 113 21.10 21.07 2.46
CA LEU A 113 21.29 20.47 3.78
C LEU A 113 22.18 21.39 4.61
N ILE A 114 21.68 21.80 5.77
CA ILE A 114 22.40 22.67 6.71
C ILE A 114 22.42 21.94 8.05
N ASP A 115 23.59 21.73 8.61
CA ASP A 115 23.72 21.12 9.93
C ASP A 115 23.68 22.16 11.06
N GLN A 116 23.73 21.70 12.30
CA GLN A 116 23.69 22.56 13.49
C GLN A 116 24.87 23.56 13.59
N ASN A 117 25.93 23.37 12.80
CA ASN A 117 27.10 24.24 12.75
C ASN A 117 27.12 25.13 11.49
N ASP A 118 25.98 25.26 10.80
CA ASP A 118 25.83 26.00 9.53
C ASP A 118 26.72 25.48 8.39
N ARG A 119 27.12 24.20 8.46
CA ARG A 119 27.84 23.53 7.37
C ARG A 119 26.85 23.04 6.34
N ARG A 120 27.18 23.25 5.07
CA ARG A 120 26.36 22.81 3.94
C ARG A 120 26.73 21.40 3.50
N GLY A 121 25.71 20.58 3.29
CA GLY A 121 25.82 19.22 2.77
C GLY A 121 25.04 19.03 1.46
N ARG A 122 25.26 17.87 0.86
CA ARG A 122 24.47 17.32 -0.25
C ARG A 122 24.48 15.80 -0.14
N VAL A 123 23.36 15.19 -0.51
CA VAL A 123 23.24 13.73 -0.68
C VAL A 123 22.89 13.46 -2.13
N GLU A 124 23.61 12.51 -2.72
CA GLU A 124 23.25 11.92 -4.01
C GLU A 124 22.98 10.45 -3.76
N ALA A 125 21.83 9.99 -4.20
CA ALA A 125 21.36 8.65 -3.90
C ALA A 125 20.66 8.03 -5.09
N LYS A 126 20.63 6.70 -5.11
CA LYS A 126 19.77 5.92 -5.99
C LYS A 126 18.60 5.39 -5.17
N LEU A 127 17.39 5.56 -5.71
CA LEU A 127 16.19 4.97 -5.14
C LEU A 127 15.68 3.88 -6.08
N GLU A 128 15.34 2.73 -5.52
CA GLU A 128 14.73 1.62 -6.24
C GLU A 128 13.58 1.04 -5.40
N ILE A 129 12.39 1.02 -6.00
CA ILE A 129 11.17 0.49 -5.39
C ILE A 129 10.62 -0.57 -6.32
N THR A 130 10.36 -1.76 -5.80
CA THR A 130 9.70 -2.83 -6.54
C THR A 130 8.41 -3.20 -5.82
N TYR A 131 7.30 -3.17 -6.55
CA TYR A 131 6.03 -3.73 -6.10
C TYR A 131 5.64 -4.84 -7.05
N LEU A 132 5.31 -6.01 -6.50
CA LEU A 132 4.80 -7.17 -7.23
C LEU A 132 3.58 -7.72 -6.50
N ALA A 133 2.60 -8.19 -7.25
CA ALA A 133 1.42 -8.85 -6.73
C ALA A 133 1.14 -10.13 -7.51
N GLU A 134 0.65 -11.15 -6.79
CA GLU A 134 -0.01 -12.30 -7.37
C GLU A 134 -1.48 -11.98 -7.54
N GLU A 135 -1.90 -11.74 -8.78
CA GLU A 135 -3.28 -11.41 -9.14
C GLU A 135 -3.90 -12.54 -9.98
N ASP A 136 -5.10 -12.98 -9.61
CA ASP A 136 -5.83 -14.00 -10.35
C ASP A 136 -6.59 -13.42 -11.57
N SER A 137 -7.22 -14.30 -12.35
CA SER A 137 -7.94 -13.90 -13.56
C SER A 137 -9.24 -13.11 -13.29
N GLN A 138 -9.69 -13.02 -12.05
CA GLN A 138 -10.83 -12.20 -11.62
C GLN A 138 -10.39 -10.83 -11.11
N GLY A 139 -9.08 -10.61 -10.94
CA GLY A 139 -8.50 -9.39 -10.41
C GLY A 139 -8.39 -9.37 -8.89
N PHE A 140 -8.36 -10.53 -8.24
CA PHE A 140 -8.06 -10.61 -6.81
C PHE A 140 -6.57 -10.79 -6.57
N VAL A 141 -6.05 -10.00 -5.63
CA VAL A 141 -4.68 -10.05 -5.14
C VAL A 141 -4.61 -11.00 -3.95
N HIS A 142 -3.77 -12.03 -4.10
CA HIS A 142 -3.54 -13.07 -3.09
C HIS A 142 -2.29 -12.77 -2.26
N LYS A 143 -1.23 -12.29 -2.92
CA LYS A 143 0.07 -12.05 -2.30
C LYS A 143 0.71 -10.79 -2.86
N GLU A 144 1.47 -10.09 -2.04
CA GLU A 144 2.16 -8.86 -2.43
C GLU A 144 3.59 -8.85 -1.88
N TRP A 145 4.50 -8.29 -2.69
CA TRP A 145 5.89 -8.02 -2.32
C TRP A 145 6.15 -6.54 -2.54
N PHE A 146 6.75 -5.89 -1.55
CA PHE A 146 7.18 -4.51 -1.63
C PHE A 146 8.62 -4.40 -1.16
N ARG A 147 9.50 -4.02 -2.08
CA ARG A 147 10.92 -3.79 -1.81
C ARG A 147 11.23 -2.32 -1.96
N PHE A 148 11.96 -1.79 -1.00
CA PHE A 148 12.52 -0.45 -1.02
C PHE A 148 14.01 -0.53 -0.79
N ASP A 149 14.76 0.07 -1.70
CA ASP A 149 16.22 0.18 -1.67
C ASP A 149 16.60 1.64 -1.89
N TRP A 150 17.10 2.26 -0.83
CA TRP A 150 17.65 3.60 -0.83
C TRP A 150 19.16 3.49 -0.65
N ASP A 151 19.89 3.73 -1.72
CA ASP A 151 21.35 3.73 -1.72
C ASP A 151 21.89 5.15 -1.62
N ALA A 152 22.31 5.54 -0.41
CA ALA A 152 22.86 6.84 -0.07
C ALA A 152 24.17 6.72 0.75
N GLY A 153 24.92 5.64 0.55
CA GLY A 153 26.14 5.36 1.31
C GLY A 153 25.85 5.02 2.78
N GLU A 154 26.35 5.82 3.72
CA GLU A 154 26.16 5.56 5.17
C GLU A 154 24.70 5.74 5.63
N LEU A 155 23.87 6.41 4.82
CA LEU A 155 22.45 6.62 5.08
C LEU A 155 21.55 5.63 4.33
N SER A 156 22.15 4.59 3.72
CA SER A 156 21.40 3.60 2.95
C SER A 156 20.37 2.87 3.82
N LYS A 157 19.22 2.56 3.23
CA LYS A 157 18.14 1.83 3.89
C LYS A 157 17.55 0.83 2.92
N TYR A 158 17.36 -0.39 3.40
CA TYR A 158 16.70 -1.44 2.66
C TYR A 158 15.61 -2.08 3.52
N TYR A 159 14.45 -2.33 2.92
CA TYR A 159 13.45 -3.22 3.51
C TYR A 159 12.66 -3.96 2.44
N ASP A 160 12.30 -5.20 2.75
CA ASP A 160 11.45 -6.06 1.93
C ASP A 160 10.23 -6.45 2.76
N ILE A 161 9.04 -6.30 2.20
CA ILE A 161 7.77 -6.59 2.85
C ILE A 161 7.05 -7.63 2.01
N TYR A 162 6.56 -8.67 2.68
CA TYR A 162 5.76 -9.72 2.08
C TYR A 162 4.41 -9.83 2.76
N GLN A 163 3.33 -9.91 2.00
CA GLN A 163 1.97 -9.95 2.50
C GLN A 163 1.16 -11.05 1.82
N GLU A 164 0.32 -11.72 2.60
CA GLU A 164 -0.66 -12.68 2.09
C GLU A 164 -2.07 -12.25 2.51
N HIS A 165 -3.03 -12.37 1.60
CA HIS A 165 -4.40 -11.93 1.79
C HIS A 165 -5.35 -13.11 1.97
N TYR A 166 -5.98 -13.18 3.15
CA TYR A 166 -7.02 -14.15 3.45
C TYR A 166 -8.25 -13.47 4.07
N PRO A 167 -9.37 -13.34 3.32
CA PRO A 167 -9.53 -13.68 1.90
C PRO A 167 -8.72 -12.75 0.97
N PRO A 168 -8.54 -13.14 -0.31
CA PRO A 168 -7.95 -12.28 -1.34
C PRO A 168 -8.71 -10.95 -1.45
N ILE A 169 -8.01 -9.88 -1.81
CA ILE A 169 -8.57 -8.53 -1.91
C ILE A 169 -8.65 -8.07 -3.35
N TRP A 170 -9.52 -7.11 -3.66
CA TRP A 170 -9.59 -6.52 -5.00
C TRP A 170 -8.27 -5.85 -5.38
N GLY A 171 -7.81 -6.08 -6.61
CA GLY A 171 -6.69 -5.36 -7.23
C GLY A 171 -7.01 -3.90 -7.52
N ASP A 172 -5.98 -3.11 -7.83
CA ASP A 172 -6.06 -1.65 -7.83
C ASP A 172 -7.07 -1.07 -8.84
N PHE A 173 -7.27 -1.70 -10.00
CA PHE A 173 -8.26 -1.27 -10.99
C PHE A 173 -9.71 -1.43 -10.51
N GLN A 174 -9.94 -2.20 -9.46
CA GLN A 174 -11.27 -2.50 -8.90
C GLN A 174 -11.44 -1.94 -7.49
N ARG A 175 -10.42 -1.31 -6.90
CA ARG A 175 -10.53 -0.62 -5.60
C ARG A 175 -11.25 0.71 -5.78
N PHE A 176 -12.34 0.91 -5.03
CA PHE A 176 -13.07 2.18 -5.04
C PHE A 176 -12.16 3.30 -4.50
N ASP A 177 -11.88 4.31 -5.33
CA ASP A 177 -11.07 5.45 -4.91
C ASP A 177 -11.89 6.50 -4.18
N ALA A 178 -12.04 6.33 -2.87
CA ALA A 178 -12.62 7.34 -1.99
C ALA A 178 -11.59 8.36 -1.47
N ALA A 179 -10.32 8.28 -1.89
CA ALA A 179 -9.27 9.16 -1.41
C ALA A 179 -9.24 10.49 -2.17
N PHE A 180 -9.68 10.49 -3.43
CA PHE A 180 -9.72 11.68 -4.29
C PHE A 180 -11.16 12.15 -4.61
N ILE A 181 -11.29 13.45 -4.83
CA ILE A 181 -12.44 14.10 -5.46
C ILE A 181 -12.00 14.43 -6.88
N GLU A 182 -12.71 13.91 -7.87
CA GLU A 182 -12.36 14.07 -9.28
C GLU A 182 -13.32 15.04 -9.99
N ASN A 183 -12.76 15.99 -10.73
CA ASN A 183 -13.47 16.95 -11.57
C ASN A 183 -12.76 17.03 -12.93
N GLU A 184 -13.28 16.32 -13.93
CA GLU A 184 -12.73 16.25 -15.30
C GLU A 184 -11.21 16.01 -15.33
N ALA A 185 -10.41 17.05 -15.63
CA ALA A 185 -8.95 16.98 -15.77
C ALA A 185 -8.18 17.22 -14.46
N PHE A 186 -8.87 17.29 -13.33
CA PHE A 186 -8.27 17.58 -12.02
C PHE A 186 -8.79 16.61 -10.95
N LYS A 187 -7.89 16.08 -10.13
CA LYS A 187 -8.22 15.33 -8.92
C LYS A 187 -7.51 15.91 -7.71
N GLU A 188 -8.19 15.94 -6.57
CA GLU A 188 -7.58 16.36 -5.30
C GLU A 188 -7.97 15.47 -4.14
N THR A 189 -7.12 15.36 -3.14
CA THR A 189 -7.37 14.54 -1.95
C THR A 189 -8.59 15.03 -1.18
N ARG A 190 -9.51 14.11 -0.86
CA ARG A 190 -10.69 14.37 -0.04
C ARG A 190 -10.34 14.65 1.42
N ASN A 191 -9.40 13.87 1.97
CA ASN A 191 -8.94 13.91 3.35
C ASN A 191 -7.44 13.63 3.42
N GLY A 192 -6.77 14.15 4.45
CA GLY A 192 -5.33 13.97 4.65
C GLY A 192 -4.51 15.12 4.07
N PRO A 193 -3.20 14.91 3.81
CA PRO A 193 -2.39 15.94 3.17
C PRO A 193 -2.92 16.24 1.78
N TYR A 194 -3.00 17.53 1.45
CA TYR A 194 -3.41 18.02 0.14
C TYR A 194 -2.48 17.48 -0.94
N ILE A 195 -3.06 16.76 -1.91
CA ILE A 195 -2.43 16.43 -3.20
C ILE A 195 -3.43 16.76 -4.29
N GLY A 196 -3.02 17.62 -5.23
CA GLY A 196 -3.72 17.92 -6.46
C GLY A 196 -2.98 17.33 -7.65
N VAL A 197 -3.71 16.70 -8.57
CA VAL A 197 -3.18 16.16 -9.82
C VAL A 197 -3.95 16.76 -10.98
N LYS A 198 -3.22 17.28 -11.96
CA LYS A 198 -3.81 17.72 -13.24
C LYS A 198 -3.37 16.78 -14.34
N ASP A 199 -4.33 16.25 -15.08
CA ASP A 199 -4.09 15.33 -16.19
C ASP A 199 -4.23 16.04 -17.53
N ASN A 200 -3.15 16.04 -18.31
CA ASN A 200 -3.10 16.64 -19.64
C ASN A 200 -2.88 15.56 -20.73
N GLN A 201 -3.48 14.38 -20.55
CA GLN A 201 -3.41 13.17 -21.40
C GLN A 201 -2.01 12.52 -21.45
N ASN A 202 -1.00 13.24 -21.94
CA ASN A 202 0.37 12.72 -22.11
C ASN A 202 1.28 12.94 -20.90
N HIS A 203 0.88 13.81 -19.97
CA HIS A 203 1.63 14.07 -18.74
C HIS A 203 0.67 14.36 -17.59
N LEU A 204 1.10 14.05 -16.36
CA LEU A 204 0.44 14.50 -15.13
C LEU A 204 1.33 15.54 -14.46
N THR A 205 0.71 16.52 -13.82
CA THR A 205 1.40 17.37 -12.84
C THR A 205 0.80 17.13 -11.47
N ILE A 206 1.66 16.95 -10.48
CA ILE A 206 1.29 16.66 -9.11
C ILE A 206 1.87 17.76 -8.22
N SER A 207 0.99 18.37 -7.44
CA SER A 207 1.35 19.36 -6.42
C SER A 207 0.73 18.96 -5.09
N GLY A 208 1.46 19.07 -3.99
CA GLY A 208 0.91 18.77 -2.67
C GLY A 208 1.85 19.15 -1.55
N CYS A 209 1.45 18.81 -0.33
CA CYS A 209 2.31 18.98 0.84
C CYS A 209 2.67 17.63 1.46
N LEU A 210 3.72 17.65 2.27
CA LEU A 210 4.08 16.50 3.07
C LEU A 210 3.06 16.27 4.20
N PRO A 211 2.90 15.02 4.67
CA PRO A 211 2.18 14.75 5.91
C PRO A 211 2.71 15.62 7.06
N GLU A 212 1.80 16.10 7.92
CA GLU A 212 2.10 16.97 9.08
C GLU A 212 2.67 18.35 8.75
N ALA A 213 2.65 18.78 7.49
CA ALA A 213 2.95 20.17 7.14
C ALA A 213 1.93 21.12 7.79
N PHE A 214 2.43 22.19 8.43
CA PHE A 214 1.63 23.10 9.28
C PHE A 214 0.49 23.81 8.54
N THR A 215 0.68 24.11 7.25
CA THR A 215 -0.34 24.71 6.37
C THR A 215 -0.50 23.84 5.13
N CYS A 216 -1.10 22.67 5.29
CA CYS A 216 -1.33 21.77 4.17
C CYS A 216 -2.71 22.05 3.52
N SER A 217 -2.71 22.82 2.44
CA SER A 217 -3.94 23.12 1.67
C SER A 217 -3.63 23.51 0.23
N SER A 218 -4.66 23.52 -0.62
CA SER A 218 -4.57 23.97 -2.02
C SER A 218 -4.11 25.42 -2.21
N GLN A 219 -4.16 26.24 -1.15
CA GLN A 219 -3.77 27.65 -1.17
C GLN A 219 -2.35 27.88 -0.64
N SER A 220 -1.72 26.86 -0.06
CA SER A 220 -0.40 26.96 0.54
C SER A 220 0.68 26.64 -0.49
N PRO A 221 1.93 27.12 -0.29
CA PRO A 221 3.05 26.67 -1.11
C PRO A 221 3.16 25.16 -1.10
N SER A 222 3.36 24.59 -2.28
CA SER A 222 3.49 23.15 -2.48
C SER A 222 4.88 22.69 -2.07
N ASP A 223 4.98 21.74 -1.15
CA ASP A 223 6.25 21.08 -0.83
C ASP A 223 6.67 20.16 -1.98
N ILE A 224 5.70 19.62 -2.71
CA ILE A 224 5.93 18.60 -3.73
C ILE A 224 5.48 19.15 -5.07
N ASN A 225 6.34 19.13 -6.07
CA ASN A 225 6.02 19.54 -7.43
C ASN A 225 6.63 18.53 -8.39
N LEU A 226 5.83 17.59 -8.87
CA LEU A 226 6.24 16.51 -9.75
C LEU A 226 5.53 16.60 -11.09
N THR A 227 6.21 16.17 -12.15
CA THR A 227 5.67 15.99 -13.50
C THR A 227 5.93 14.56 -13.93
N THR A 228 4.94 13.93 -14.55
CA THR A 228 5.09 12.57 -15.07
C THR A 228 4.87 12.50 -16.55
N GLN A 229 5.57 11.59 -17.22
CA GLN A 229 5.35 11.30 -18.64
C GLN A 229 4.58 9.99 -18.80
N LYS A 230 3.58 10.02 -19.69
CA LYS A 230 2.79 8.85 -20.05
C LYS A 230 3.14 8.35 -21.44
N ILE A 231 3.16 7.03 -21.61
CA ILE A 231 3.39 6.36 -22.89
C ILE A 231 2.26 5.36 -23.17
N LYS A 232 2.05 5.08 -24.45
CA LYS A 232 1.11 4.05 -24.91
C LYS A 232 1.85 2.73 -25.13
N ASN A 233 1.13 1.62 -25.07
CA ASN A 233 1.63 0.28 -25.41
C ASN A 233 2.89 -0.11 -24.60
N MET A 234 2.85 0.12 -23.29
CA MET A 234 3.97 -0.27 -22.41
C MET A 234 4.10 -1.80 -22.38
N GLN A 235 5.31 -2.30 -22.59
CA GLN A 235 5.59 -3.73 -22.49
C GLN A 235 6.09 -4.06 -21.09
N ARG A 236 5.57 -5.15 -20.52
CA ARG A 236 6.07 -5.69 -19.26
C ARG A 236 7.40 -6.36 -19.48
N SER A 237 8.37 -6.05 -18.63
CA SER A 237 9.68 -6.69 -18.65
C SER A 237 9.70 -7.88 -17.71
N LYS A 238 10.30 -8.98 -18.15
CA LYS A 238 10.45 -10.16 -17.32
C LYS A 238 11.56 -9.96 -16.29
N ILE A 239 11.24 -10.25 -15.04
CA ILE A 239 12.21 -10.29 -13.94
C ILE A 239 12.17 -11.65 -13.25
N THR A 240 13.14 -11.90 -12.38
CA THR A 240 13.17 -13.08 -11.51
C THR A 240 12.98 -12.63 -10.07
N LEU A 241 12.09 -13.29 -9.34
CA LEU A 241 11.96 -13.08 -7.90
C LEU A 241 13.03 -13.90 -7.18
N ASP A 242 14.07 -13.23 -6.68
CA ASP A 242 15.22 -13.90 -6.07
C ASP A 242 14.97 -14.33 -4.61
N GLN A 243 14.02 -13.69 -3.93
CA GLN A 243 13.78 -13.89 -2.50
C GLN A 243 12.62 -14.85 -2.25
N ILE A 244 12.92 -16.00 -1.66
CA ILE A 244 11.92 -16.98 -1.23
C ILE A 244 11.59 -16.72 0.24
N TRP A 245 10.29 -16.60 0.54
CA TRP A 245 9.79 -16.46 1.91
C TRP A 245 9.30 -17.82 2.40
N GLN A 246 9.77 -18.22 3.59
CA GLN A 246 9.41 -19.51 4.17
C GLN A 246 9.01 -19.39 5.63
N LYS A 247 8.23 -20.37 6.08
CA LYS A 247 7.78 -20.50 7.46
C LYS A 247 8.87 -21.18 8.30
N TYR A 248 9.15 -20.60 9.46
CA TYR A 248 10.07 -21.14 10.46
C TYR A 248 9.29 -21.53 11.73
N GLU A 249 9.83 -22.53 12.42
CA GLU A 249 9.36 -22.95 13.74
C GLU A 249 9.87 -21.99 14.83
N PRO A 250 9.14 -21.85 15.96
CA PRO A 250 9.52 -20.96 17.04
C PRO A 250 10.87 -21.31 17.66
N VAL A 251 11.66 -20.29 17.98
CA VAL A 251 12.97 -20.43 18.65
C VAL A 251 12.88 -19.94 20.09
N THR A 252 13.03 -20.85 21.05
CA THR A 252 12.96 -20.55 22.48
C THR A 252 14.35 -20.19 23.02
N ASN A 253 14.88 -19.02 22.65
CA ASN A 253 16.08 -18.50 23.29
C ASN A 253 15.71 -17.26 24.12
N GLU A 254 15.69 -17.41 25.45
CA GLU A 254 15.42 -16.31 26.39
C GLU A 254 16.67 -15.42 26.51
N GLY A 255 16.89 -14.59 25.49
CA GLY A 255 18.00 -13.63 25.42
C GLY A 255 17.60 -12.18 25.69
N VAL A 256 18.39 -11.26 25.14
CA VAL A 256 18.24 -9.80 25.26
C VAL A 256 16.97 -9.35 24.50
N SER A 257 16.30 -8.28 24.96
CA SER A 257 15.17 -7.71 24.21
C SER A 257 15.56 -7.38 22.77
N ILE A 258 14.84 -7.95 21.80
CA ILE A 258 14.98 -7.60 20.38
C ILE A 258 14.33 -6.23 20.19
N ARG A 259 15.00 -5.36 19.42
CA ARG A 259 14.58 -3.96 19.16
C ARG A 259 14.86 -3.50 17.73
N SER A 260 15.27 -4.41 16.86
CA SER A 260 15.69 -4.08 15.50
C SER A 260 14.55 -3.53 14.63
N LEU A 261 13.30 -3.81 14.99
CA LEU A 261 12.12 -3.30 14.31
C LEU A 261 11.25 -2.42 15.23
N ASP A 262 11.86 -1.72 16.20
CA ASP A 262 11.15 -0.86 17.18
C ASP A 262 10.16 0.12 16.52
N PHE A 263 10.42 0.59 15.29
CA PHE A 263 9.49 1.46 14.56
C PHE A 263 8.12 0.81 14.31
N MET A 264 8.04 -0.52 14.25
CA MET A 264 6.79 -1.27 14.11
C MET A 264 5.87 -1.09 15.31
N SER A 265 6.39 -0.72 16.49
CA SER A 265 5.56 -0.39 17.66
C SER A 265 4.74 0.90 17.46
N SER A 266 5.12 1.76 16.52
CA SER A 266 4.32 2.94 16.17
C SER A 266 3.13 2.58 15.29
N VAL A 267 3.24 1.46 14.57
CA VAL A 267 2.29 1.01 13.57
C VAL A 267 1.34 -0.04 14.15
N LEU A 268 1.88 -1.00 14.89
CA LEU A 268 1.17 -2.09 15.55
C LEU A 268 0.80 -1.70 16.98
N ASP A 269 -0.40 -2.06 17.42
CA ASP A 269 -0.82 -1.91 18.81
C ASP A 269 -0.31 -3.11 19.64
N ILE A 270 0.98 -3.06 19.96
CA ILE A 270 1.69 -4.11 20.70
C ILE A 270 1.28 -4.08 22.17
N ARG A 271 0.90 -5.23 22.72
CA ARG A 271 0.45 -5.41 24.10
C ARG A 271 1.47 -6.19 24.93
N GLU A 272 1.09 -7.38 25.36
CA GLU A 272 1.86 -8.23 26.25
C GLU A 272 2.76 -9.18 25.46
N ASN A 273 3.80 -9.71 26.12
CA ASN A 273 4.63 -10.75 25.54
C ASN A 273 3.77 -11.99 25.25
N GLY A 274 3.83 -12.46 24.00
CA GLY A 274 3.24 -13.71 23.58
C GLY A 274 4.19 -14.88 23.79
N MET A 275 3.66 -16.10 23.71
CA MET A 275 4.52 -17.29 23.57
C MET A 275 5.18 -17.28 22.18
N PRO A 276 6.41 -17.80 22.04
CA PRO A 276 7.03 -17.98 20.72
C PRO A 276 6.08 -18.70 19.77
N SER A 277 5.92 -18.13 18.57
CA SER A 277 5.04 -18.65 17.53
C SER A 277 5.82 -18.93 16.25
N ASP A 278 5.19 -19.62 15.31
CA ASP A 278 5.72 -19.66 13.94
C ASP A 278 5.85 -18.24 13.38
N PHE A 279 6.75 -18.06 12.42
CA PHE A 279 6.97 -16.79 11.73
C PHE A 279 7.40 -17.05 10.28
N ILE A 280 7.21 -16.07 9.41
CA ILE A 280 7.60 -16.17 8.00
C ILE A 280 8.62 -15.10 7.66
N CYS A 281 9.77 -15.53 7.18
CA CYS A 281 10.91 -14.69 6.84
C CYS A 281 11.58 -15.22 5.57
N PRO A 282 12.50 -14.46 4.98
CA PRO A 282 13.34 -14.98 3.91
C PRO A 282 14.02 -16.31 4.25
N GLU A 283 14.22 -17.14 3.23
CA GLU A 283 15.06 -18.33 3.32
C GLU A 283 16.53 -17.96 3.59
N GLY A 284 17.25 -18.83 4.31
CA GLY A 284 18.69 -18.69 4.54
C GLY A 284 19.10 -17.89 5.77
N LEU A 285 18.15 -17.49 6.63
CA LEU A 285 18.45 -16.77 7.87
C LEU A 285 18.96 -17.71 8.97
N ASN A 286 20.02 -17.29 9.66
CA ASN A 286 20.53 -17.95 10.85
C ASN A 286 19.92 -17.32 12.11
N ILE A 287 18.74 -17.80 12.48
CA ILE A 287 17.95 -17.25 13.58
C ILE A 287 18.61 -17.55 14.93
N GLN A 288 18.94 -16.49 15.67
CA GLN A 288 19.59 -16.60 16.99
C GLN A 288 18.58 -16.50 18.13
N GLN A 289 17.58 -15.64 17.95
CA GLN A 289 16.61 -15.29 18.96
C GLN A 289 15.28 -14.87 18.33
N GLN A 290 14.20 -15.11 19.05
CA GLN A 290 12.86 -14.64 18.75
C GLN A 290 12.25 -13.95 19.97
N GLN A 291 11.46 -12.90 19.72
CA GLN A 291 10.59 -12.30 20.70
C GLN A 291 9.20 -12.10 20.08
N THR A 292 8.16 -12.47 20.83
CA THR A 292 6.78 -12.44 20.33
C THR A 292 5.93 -11.59 21.24
N TRP A 293 5.01 -10.82 20.64
CA TRP A 293 4.03 -10.01 21.33
C TRP A 293 2.64 -10.20 20.74
N GLN A 294 1.63 -9.97 21.57
CA GLN A 294 0.25 -9.87 21.11
C GLN A 294 0.02 -8.50 20.45
N VAL A 295 -0.67 -8.51 19.32
CA VAL A 295 -1.14 -7.32 18.61
C VAL A 295 -2.66 -7.29 18.65
N GLU A 296 -3.21 -6.15 19.07
CA GLU A 296 -4.64 -5.87 18.93
C GLU A 296 -4.89 -5.05 17.66
N GLY A 297 -5.45 -5.69 16.64
CA GLY A 297 -5.86 -5.05 15.41
C GLY A 297 -7.16 -4.29 15.60
N THR A 298 -7.07 -2.96 15.61
CA THR A 298 -8.29 -2.13 15.60
C THR A 298 -9.01 -2.15 14.24
N GLY A 299 -8.36 -2.63 13.18
CA GLY A 299 -8.86 -2.57 11.79
C GLY A 299 -8.93 -1.15 11.21
N VAL A 300 -8.56 -0.13 11.99
CA VAL A 300 -8.59 1.29 11.59
C VAL A 300 -7.22 1.74 11.07
N ARG A 301 -6.13 1.12 11.53
CA ARG A 301 -4.78 1.44 11.08
C ARG A 301 -4.45 0.67 9.81
N GLN A 302 -4.13 1.42 8.77
CA GLN A 302 -3.70 0.88 7.49
C GLN A 302 -2.31 1.44 7.18
N ILE A 303 -1.41 0.55 6.74
CA ILE A 303 -0.09 0.89 6.24
C ILE A 303 -0.21 0.86 4.72
N GLU A 304 -0.01 2.00 4.10
CA GLU A 304 0.03 2.11 2.64
C GLU A 304 1.36 2.76 2.25
N PRO A 305 2.45 1.97 2.08
CA PRO A 305 3.74 2.51 1.68
C PRO A 305 3.59 3.32 0.40
N LEU A 306 3.74 4.64 0.50
CA LEU A 306 3.55 5.61 -0.59
C LEU A 306 2.14 5.58 -1.23
N GLY A 307 1.14 4.97 -0.59
CA GLY A 307 -0.15 4.64 -1.20
C GLY A 307 -0.87 5.83 -1.82
N LEU A 308 -1.01 6.94 -1.08
CA LEU A 308 -1.67 8.15 -1.59
C LEU A 308 -0.97 8.73 -2.83
N TRP A 309 0.35 8.62 -2.91
CA TRP A 309 1.15 9.11 -4.03
C TRP A 309 1.11 8.18 -5.24
N LEU A 310 1.28 6.87 -5.01
CA LEU A 310 1.15 5.87 -6.07
C LEU A 310 -0.26 5.91 -6.66
N LYS A 311 -1.29 6.08 -5.81
CA LYS A 311 -2.67 6.31 -6.23
C LYS A 311 -2.85 7.61 -7.02
N ALA A 312 -2.22 8.70 -6.58
CA ALA A 312 -2.20 9.97 -7.35
C ALA A 312 -1.60 9.76 -8.75
N LEU A 313 -0.68 8.82 -8.90
CA LEU A 313 -0.02 8.46 -10.14
C LEU A 313 -0.74 7.37 -10.96
N ASN A 314 -1.86 6.82 -10.46
CA ASN A 314 -2.50 5.61 -10.99
C ASN A 314 -1.50 4.43 -11.12
N LEU A 315 -0.57 4.35 -10.17
CA LEU A 315 0.37 3.24 -10.02
C LEU A 315 -0.15 2.27 -8.96
N PRO A 316 0.12 0.95 -9.13
CA PRO A 316 -0.31 -0.03 -8.17
C PRO A 316 0.38 0.14 -6.81
N TYR A 317 -0.32 -0.25 -5.74
CA TYR A 317 0.17 -0.07 -4.37
C TYR A 317 -0.36 -1.12 -3.39
N GLY A 318 0.52 -1.50 -2.45
CA GLY A 318 0.20 -2.44 -1.38
C GLY A 318 -0.50 -1.78 -0.20
N THR A 319 -1.37 -2.54 0.47
CA THR A 319 -2.09 -2.09 1.66
C THR A 319 -2.07 -3.16 2.75
N ILE A 320 -1.49 -2.83 3.90
CA ILE A 320 -1.46 -3.71 5.07
C ILE A 320 -2.47 -3.16 6.08
N SER A 321 -3.43 -3.98 6.47
CA SER A 321 -4.37 -3.65 7.56
C SER A 321 -4.17 -4.67 8.68
N PRO A 322 -3.25 -4.43 9.63
CA PRO A 322 -2.96 -5.37 10.70
C PRO A 322 -4.22 -5.69 11.51
N LYS A 323 -4.52 -6.98 11.61
CA LYS A 323 -5.58 -7.54 12.47
C LYS A 323 -4.96 -8.17 13.71
N ASP A 324 -5.81 -8.59 14.64
CA ASP A 324 -5.40 -9.33 15.84
C ASP A 324 -4.47 -10.50 15.49
N GLY A 325 -3.41 -10.67 16.27
CA GLY A 325 -2.41 -11.68 15.97
C GLY A 325 -1.20 -11.70 16.91
N LEU A 326 -0.20 -12.49 16.53
CA LEU A 326 1.10 -12.56 17.18
C LEU A 326 2.15 -11.95 16.26
N TRP A 327 2.79 -10.88 16.73
CA TRP A 327 3.95 -10.28 16.08
C TRP A 327 5.21 -10.91 16.65
N SER A 328 5.98 -11.59 15.80
CA SER A 328 7.27 -12.18 16.16
C SER A 328 8.39 -11.42 15.46
N GLU A 329 9.33 -10.89 16.23
CA GLU A 329 10.59 -10.37 15.72
C GLU A 329 11.70 -11.38 15.96
N ILE A 330 12.55 -11.55 14.96
CA ILE A 330 13.73 -12.39 15.02
C ILE A 330 14.97 -11.58 14.72
N GLN A 331 16.05 -11.95 15.42
CA GLN A 331 17.38 -11.45 15.13
C GLN A 331 18.19 -12.59 14.48
N SER A 332 18.78 -12.28 13.33
CA SER A 332 19.66 -13.18 12.58
C SER A 332 20.97 -12.48 12.23
N THR A 333 21.98 -13.24 11.80
CA THR A 333 23.26 -12.65 11.35
C THR A 333 23.16 -11.92 10.01
N GLU A 334 22.08 -12.13 9.27
CA GLU A 334 21.87 -11.54 7.96
C GLU A 334 21.00 -10.27 8.04
N GLY A 335 20.32 -10.06 9.16
CA GLY A 335 19.35 -8.98 9.33
C GLY A 335 18.30 -9.23 10.41
N ALA A 336 17.34 -8.32 10.45
CA ALA A 336 16.15 -8.40 11.27
C ALA A 336 14.93 -8.79 10.44
N CYS A 337 14.08 -9.66 10.98
CA CYS A 337 12.80 -9.97 10.37
C CYS A 337 11.68 -9.91 11.40
N GLY A 338 10.51 -9.45 10.97
CA GLY A 338 9.30 -9.42 11.77
C GLY A 338 8.14 -10.05 10.99
N SER A 339 7.27 -10.79 11.67
CA SER A 339 6.12 -11.46 11.03
C SER A 339 4.88 -11.36 11.92
N LEU A 340 3.76 -10.94 11.35
CA LEU A 340 2.44 -10.95 11.98
C LEU A 340 1.65 -12.15 11.48
N ILE A 341 1.31 -13.05 12.39
CA ILE A 341 0.42 -14.18 12.12
C ILE A 341 -0.92 -14.00 12.85
N ASP A 342 -2.02 -14.45 12.24
CA ASP A 342 -3.34 -14.42 12.87
C ASP A 342 -3.54 -15.60 13.85
N SER A 343 -4.69 -15.60 14.53
CA SER A 343 -5.07 -16.67 15.48
C SER A 343 -5.26 -18.05 14.86
N TYR A 344 -5.32 -18.14 13.52
CA TYR A 344 -5.39 -19.41 12.77
C TYR A 344 -4.01 -19.86 12.26
N GLY A 345 -2.94 -19.14 12.59
CA GLY A 345 -1.58 -19.44 12.14
C GLY A 345 -1.32 -19.06 10.68
N ARG A 346 -2.13 -18.17 10.10
CA ARG A 346 -1.96 -17.65 8.74
C ARG A 346 -1.17 -16.35 8.77
N GLN A 347 -0.33 -16.13 7.76
CA GLN A 347 0.39 -14.87 7.63
C GLN A 347 -0.58 -13.73 7.35
N GLN A 348 -0.31 -12.58 7.96
CA GLN A 348 -0.85 -11.31 7.51
C GLN A 348 0.21 -10.56 6.72
N PHE A 349 1.35 -10.25 7.35
CA PHE A 349 2.49 -9.66 6.65
C PHE A 349 3.80 -9.96 7.40
N SER A 350 4.91 -9.82 6.69
CA SER A 350 6.26 -9.89 7.21
C SER A 350 7.10 -8.75 6.64
N ILE A 351 8.11 -8.34 7.40
CA ILE A 351 9.10 -7.34 6.99
C ILE A 351 10.50 -7.88 7.27
N TYR A 352 11.43 -7.62 6.36
CA TYR A 352 12.83 -7.99 6.49
C TYR A 352 13.71 -6.77 6.23
N MET A 353 14.70 -6.59 7.08
CA MET A 353 15.73 -5.55 6.98
C MET A 353 17.09 -6.24 7.08
N PRO A 354 17.84 -6.37 5.97
CA PRO A 354 19.19 -6.91 6.00
C PRO A 354 20.13 -6.00 6.80
N GLU A 355 21.15 -6.59 7.41
CA GLU A 355 22.25 -5.86 8.08
C GLU A 355 23.22 -5.19 7.11
#